data_AF-A0A7K4H625-F1
#
_entry.id   AF-A0A7K4H625-F1
#
_cell.length_a   1.000
_cell.length_b   1.000
_cell.length_c   1.000
_cell.angle_alpha   90.00
_cell.angle_beta   90.00
_cell.angle_gamma   90.00
#
_symmetry.space_group_name_H-M   'P 1'
#
loop_
_entity.id
_entity.type
_entity.pdbx_description
1 polymer ?
#
loop_
_entity_poly.entity_id
_entity_poly.type
_entity_poly.pdbx_seq_one_letter_code
_entity_poly.pdbx_strand_id
1 'polypeptide(L)'
;MSSTNYRWQRSILDEVIQEFPEKWIFISPKHPAWKDRVKVEIEKIMQYINFLRSTKNKPWFKLFPEKNPRYNYLIWTGNLLVPERPEIDFEIKVLLTSEYPKVCPRCFAEEKIVEYCGKIFLKNIWEQDGKNYVMICHEHMSNTHAWRENLGIAHFFIRQVWVWWAAQQNVIIKEYDKKVIN
;
A
#
# COMPACT_ATOMS: atom_id res chain seq x y z
N MET A 1 23.97 -28.17 13.07
CA MET A 1 23.62 -27.35 11.89
C MET A 1 22.84 -26.15 12.38
N SER A 2 23.47 -24.98 12.47
CA SER A 2 22.77 -23.74 12.85
C SER A 2 21.93 -23.28 11.66
N SER A 3 20.62 -23.30 11.80
CA SER A 3 19.72 -22.62 10.87
C SER A 3 19.97 -21.12 10.99
N THR A 4 20.73 -20.55 10.07
CA THR A 4 20.82 -19.10 9.88
C THR A 4 19.43 -18.61 9.49
N ASN A 5 18.67 -18.18 10.50
CA ASN A 5 17.43 -17.45 10.34
C ASN A 5 17.76 -16.15 9.59
N TYR A 6 17.61 -16.15 8.27
CA TYR A 6 17.50 -14.93 7.47
C TYR A 6 16.17 -14.24 7.81
N ARG A 7 16.03 -13.79 9.07
CA ARG A 7 14.98 -12.83 9.41
C ARG A 7 15.42 -11.51 8.80
N TRP A 8 14.63 -11.00 7.86
CA TRP A 8 14.64 -9.58 7.49
C TRP A 8 14.84 -8.75 8.77
N GLN A 9 15.84 -7.85 8.78
CA GLN A 9 16.14 -7.00 9.92
C GLN A 9 14.84 -6.34 10.39
N ARG A 10 14.43 -6.61 11.63
CA ARG A 10 13.27 -5.95 12.24
C ARG A 10 13.54 -4.46 12.24
N SER A 11 12.73 -3.70 11.49
CA SER A 11 12.80 -2.25 11.51
C SER A 11 12.12 -1.73 12.78
N ILE A 12 12.47 -0.52 13.23
CA ILE A 12 11.68 0.24 14.23
C ILE A 12 10.20 0.28 13.82
N LEU A 13 9.92 0.26 12.51
CA LEU A 13 8.57 0.22 11.96
C LEU A 13 7.81 -1.08 12.26
N ASP A 14 8.51 -2.21 12.45
CA ASP A 14 7.89 -3.48 12.84
C ASP A 14 7.55 -3.52 14.35
N GLU A 15 8.16 -2.65 15.15
CA GLU A 15 7.80 -2.45 16.56
C GLU A 15 6.57 -1.55 16.70
N VAL A 16 6.46 -0.53 15.84
CA VAL A 16 5.29 0.36 15.77
C VAL A 16 4.08 -0.37 15.21
N ILE A 17 4.25 -1.09 14.10
CA ILE A 17 3.17 -1.83 13.44
C ILE A 17 3.43 -3.32 13.62
N GLN A 18 2.86 -3.86 14.70
CA GLN A 18 2.99 -5.28 15.00
C GLN A 18 2.29 -6.15 13.94
N GLU A 19 2.85 -7.33 13.68
CA GLU A 19 2.21 -8.35 12.84
C GLU A 19 0.87 -8.80 13.45
N PHE A 20 0.00 -9.35 12.62
CA PHE A 20 -1.26 -9.92 13.07
C PHE A 20 -1.01 -11.19 13.90
N PRO A 21 -1.68 -11.35 15.06
CA PRO A 21 -1.71 -12.64 15.76
C PRO A 21 -2.24 -13.76 14.87
N GLU A 22 -1.82 -15.00 15.12
CA GLU A 22 -2.14 -16.17 14.29
C GLU A 22 -3.64 -16.36 14.04
N LYS A 23 -4.50 -16.03 15.01
CA LYS A 23 -5.96 -16.12 14.86
C LYS A 23 -6.50 -15.34 13.65
N TRP A 24 -5.80 -14.30 13.21
CA TRP A 24 -6.23 -13.45 12.08
C TRP A 24 -5.75 -13.96 10.72
N ILE A 25 -4.77 -14.86 10.69
CA ILE A 25 -4.23 -15.46 9.46
C ILE A 25 -5.33 -16.18 8.68
N PHE A 26 -6.23 -16.86 9.39
CA PHE A 26 -7.32 -17.65 8.80
C PHE A 26 -8.56 -16.83 8.43
N ILE A 27 -8.58 -15.53 8.75
CA ILE A 27 -9.74 -14.65 8.53
C ILE A 27 -9.63 -14.02 7.15
N SER A 28 -10.16 -14.70 6.15
CA SER A 28 -10.21 -14.24 4.76
C SER A 28 -11.52 -13.49 4.44
N PRO A 29 -11.67 -12.87 3.25
CA PRO A 29 -12.89 -12.17 2.85
C PRO A 29 -14.20 -12.96 2.92
N LYS A 30 -14.11 -14.30 2.90
CA LYS A 30 -15.28 -15.20 3.02
C LYS A 30 -15.59 -15.59 4.48
N HIS A 31 -14.72 -15.26 5.43
CA HIS A 31 -14.86 -15.63 6.82
C HIS A 31 -15.90 -14.71 7.53
N PRO A 32 -16.76 -15.22 8.44
CA PRO A 32 -17.76 -14.40 9.13
C PRO A 32 -17.18 -13.18 9.88
N ALA A 33 -16.00 -13.36 10.48
CA ALA A 33 -15.26 -12.31 11.17
C ALA A 33 -14.44 -11.37 10.23
N TRP A 34 -14.67 -11.40 8.91
CA TRP A 34 -13.93 -10.57 7.95
C TRP A 34 -14.03 -9.08 8.27
N LYS A 35 -15.22 -8.60 8.61
CA LYS A 35 -15.43 -7.19 8.98
C LYS A 35 -14.63 -6.77 10.21
N ASP A 36 -14.43 -7.67 11.17
CA ASP A 36 -13.61 -7.38 12.34
C ASP A 36 -12.14 -7.31 11.97
N ARG A 37 -11.68 -8.17 11.05
CA ARG A 37 -10.33 -8.07 10.52
C ARG A 37 -10.09 -6.74 9.81
N VAL A 38 -11.04 -6.30 8.99
CA VAL A 38 -10.98 -5.01 8.30
C VAL A 38 -10.84 -3.85 9.31
N LYS A 39 -11.55 -3.88 10.44
CA LYS A 39 -11.38 -2.87 11.50
C LYS A 39 -9.94 -2.83 12.02
N VAL A 40 -9.34 -4.00 12.27
CA VAL A 40 -7.95 -4.09 12.73
C VAL A 40 -6.96 -3.61 11.65
N GLU A 41 -7.22 -3.87 10.37
CA GLU A 41 -6.41 -3.29 9.27
C GLU A 41 -6.48 -1.76 9.27
N ILE A 42 -7.67 -1.18 9.46
CA ILE A 42 -7.85 0.28 9.58
C ILE A 42 -7.06 0.82 10.78
N GLU A 43 -7.19 0.18 11.95
CA GLU A 43 -6.48 0.58 13.17
C GLU A 43 -4.96 0.61 12.96
N LYS A 44 -4.39 -0.42 12.30
CA LYS A 44 -2.95 -0.47 12.00
C LYS A 44 -2.52 0.60 11.00
N ILE A 45 -3.31 0.87 9.96
CA ILE A 45 -3.04 1.97 9.03
C ILE A 45 -3.04 3.31 9.78
N MET A 46 -4.04 3.54 10.63
CA MET A 46 -4.15 4.76 11.42
C MET A 46 -3.00 4.90 12.43
N GLN A 47 -2.59 3.80 13.06
CA GLN A 47 -1.42 3.76 13.94
C GLN A 47 -0.16 4.20 13.20
N TYR A 48 0.06 3.73 11.97
CA TYR A 48 1.22 4.14 11.18
C TYR A 48 1.17 5.62 10.78
N ILE A 49 0.01 6.11 10.34
CA ILE A 49 -0.18 7.53 9.99
C ILE A 49 0.08 8.42 11.21
N ASN A 50 -0.41 8.02 12.39
CA ASN A 50 -0.19 8.77 13.63
C ASN A 50 1.27 8.73 14.07
N PHE A 51 1.95 7.58 13.89
CA PHE A 51 3.39 7.47 14.11
C PHE A 51 4.15 8.48 13.24
N LEU A 52 3.88 8.54 11.93
CA LEU A 52 4.52 9.50 11.04
C LEU A 52 4.35 10.94 11.55
N ARG A 53 3.10 11.33 11.86
CA ARG A 53 2.78 12.67 12.41
C ARG A 53 3.56 12.97 13.68
N SER A 54 3.74 11.99 14.57
CA SER A 54 4.44 12.17 15.84
C SER A 54 5.95 12.31 15.70
N THR A 55 6.56 11.71 14.68
CA THR A 55 8.02 11.74 14.46
C THR A 55 8.48 12.87 13.54
N LYS A 56 7.66 13.93 13.38
CA LYS A 56 7.86 15.03 12.40
C LYS A 56 7.95 14.58 10.93
N ASN A 57 7.60 13.33 10.62
CA ASN A 57 7.46 12.87 9.26
C ASN A 57 6.06 13.25 8.75
N LYS A 58 5.95 13.77 7.54
CA LYS A 58 4.64 14.06 6.97
C LYS A 58 4.04 12.76 6.40
N PRO A 59 2.75 12.46 6.68
CA PRO A 59 2.08 11.31 6.07
C PRO A 59 2.17 11.36 4.55
N TRP A 60 2.61 10.26 3.95
CA TRP A 60 2.82 10.13 2.51
C TRP A 60 1.68 9.37 1.82
N PHE A 61 0.70 8.87 2.58
CA PHE A 61 -0.49 8.27 2.03
C PHE A 61 -1.71 8.44 2.95
N LYS A 62 -2.89 8.27 2.35
CA LYS A 62 -4.16 8.03 3.03
C LYS A 62 -4.81 6.83 2.35
N LEU A 63 -5.56 6.02 3.09
CA LEU A 63 -6.22 4.85 2.53
C LEU A 63 -7.44 4.47 3.37
N PHE A 64 -8.57 4.21 2.70
CA PHE A 64 -9.83 3.81 3.32
C PHE A 64 -10.51 2.74 2.48
N PRO A 65 -11.22 1.79 3.10
CA PRO A 65 -11.97 0.83 2.32
C PRO A 65 -13.13 1.52 1.60
N GLU A 66 -13.41 1.09 0.37
CA GLU A 66 -14.57 1.56 -0.35
C GLU A 66 -15.86 1.09 0.31
N LYS A 67 -16.83 2.00 0.44
CA LYS A 67 -18.11 1.74 1.10
C LYS A 67 -19.11 0.98 0.22
N ASN A 68 -18.77 0.69 -1.04
CA ASN A 68 -19.64 -0.07 -1.93
C ASN A 68 -19.80 -1.50 -1.39
N PRO A 69 -21.02 -1.92 -0.99
CA PRO A 69 -21.24 -3.23 -0.39
C PRO A 69 -20.81 -4.40 -1.29
N ARG A 70 -20.84 -4.21 -2.62
CA ARG A 70 -20.44 -5.23 -3.60
C ARG A 70 -18.97 -5.62 -3.47
N TYR A 71 -18.12 -4.69 -3.02
CA TYR A 71 -16.69 -4.96 -2.89
C TYR A 71 -16.33 -5.67 -1.59
N ASN A 72 -17.22 -5.71 -0.58
CA ASN A 72 -16.94 -6.37 0.70
C ASN A 72 -15.56 -5.99 1.28
N TYR A 73 -15.21 -4.70 1.23
CA TYR A 73 -13.92 -4.17 1.72
C TYR A 73 -12.68 -4.74 1.00
N LEU A 74 -12.83 -5.31 -0.20
CA LEU A 74 -11.72 -5.79 -1.02
C LEU A 74 -11.01 -4.66 -1.77
N ILE A 75 -11.70 -3.54 -1.99
CA ILE A 75 -11.13 -2.37 -2.66
C ILE A 75 -10.98 -1.25 -1.65
N TRP A 76 -9.81 -0.63 -1.64
CA TRP A 76 -9.50 0.53 -0.81
C TRP A 76 -9.04 1.66 -1.70
N THR A 77 -9.52 2.87 -1.42
CA THR A 77 -9.15 4.09 -2.15
C THR A 77 -8.40 5.04 -1.24
N GLY A 78 -7.47 5.78 -1.81
CA GLY A 78 -6.84 6.90 -1.13
C GLY A 78 -5.87 7.63 -2.03
N ASN A 79 -4.83 8.22 -1.46
CA ASN A 79 -3.86 9.01 -2.22
C ASN A 79 -2.45 8.69 -1.75
N LEU A 80 -1.50 8.69 -2.69
CA LEU A 80 -0.08 8.91 -2.42
C LEU A 80 0.18 10.42 -2.46
N LEU A 81 0.94 10.91 -1.51
CA LEU A 81 1.33 12.31 -1.41
C LEU A 81 2.85 12.40 -1.36
N VAL A 82 3.41 13.41 -2.02
CA VAL A 82 4.81 13.79 -1.78
C VAL A 82 4.86 14.55 -0.45
N PRO A 83 5.52 14.05 0.60
CA PRO A 83 5.54 14.68 1.93
C PRO A 83 5.90 16.16 1.90
N GLU A 84 6.94 16.53 1.15
CA GLU A 84 7.41 17.91 1.08
C GLU A 84 6.64 18.80 0.09
N ARG A 85 5.82 18.19 -0.78
CA ARG A 85 5.02 18.86 -1.82
C ARG A 85 3.63 18.22 -1.88
N PRO A 86 2.80 18.36 -0.82
CA PRO A 86 1.54 17.62 -0.70
C PRO A 86 0.49 17.99 -1.75
N GLU A 87 0.68 19.08 -2.49
CA GLU A 87 -0.10 19.41 -3.70
C GLU A 87 0.16 18.46 -4.87
N ILE A 88 1.27 17.69 -4.82
CA ILE A 88 1.55 16.59 -5.73
C ILE A 88 1.00 15.31 -5.09
N ASP A 89 -0.20 14.94 -5.51
CA ASP A 89 -0.86 13.72 -5.08
C ASP A 89 -1.42 12.90 -6.24
N PHE A 90 -1.50 11.59 -5.99
CA PHE A 90 -2.05 10.62 -6.93
C PHE A 90 -3.05 9.73 -6.22
N GLU A 91 -4.27 9.66 -6.75
CA GLU A 91 -5.26 8.70 -6.28
C GLU A 91 -4.74 7.27 -6.50
N ILE A 92 -4.94 6.43 -5.48
CA ILE A 92 -4.58 5.01 -5.53
C ILE A 92 -5.77 4.12 -5.22
N LYS A 93 -5.72 2.92 -5.80
CA LYS A 93 -6.59 1.80 -5.47
C LYS A 93 -5.74 0.64 -4.96
N VAL A 94 -6.18 0.04 -3.87
CA VAL A 94 -5.60 -1.20 -3.34
C VAL A 94 -6.63 -2.30 -3.46
N LEU A 95 -6.25 -3.38 -4.13
CA LEU A 95 -7.07 -4.56 -4.33
C LEU A 95 -6.57 -5.70 -3.44
N LEU A 96 -7.47 -6.22 -2.62
CA LEU A 96 -7.33 -7.49 -1.92
C LEU A 96 -8.02 -8.57 -2.76
N THR A 97 -7.33 -9.67 -3.04
CA THR A 97 -7.99 -10.82 -3.68
C THR A 97 -8.83 -11.57 -2.65
N SER A 98 -9.70 -12.48 -3.11
CA SER A 98 -10.47 -13.36 -2.22
C SER A 98 -9.60 -14.29 -1.37
N GLU A 99 -8.31 -14.41 -1.69
CA GLU A 99 -7.33 -15.26 -1.00
C GLU A 99 -6.56 -14.51 0.09
N TYR A 100 -6.76 -13.20 0.24
CA TYR A 100 -6.13 -12.42 1.30
C TYR A 100 -6.42 -13.04 2.69
N PRO A 101 -5.42 -13.19 3.59
CA PRO A 101 -4.05 -12.69 3.53
C PRO A 101 -3.01 -13.64 2.92
N LYS A 102 -3.42 -14.77 2.34
CA LYS A 102 -2.48 -15.73 1.75
C LYS A 102 -1.66 -15.11 0.61
N VAL A 103 -2.31 -14.21 -0.13
CA VAL A 103 -1.71 -13.46 -1.23
C VAL A 103 -1.59 -11.99 -0.83
N CYS A 104 -0.51 -11.33 -1.27
CA CYS A 104 -0.29 -9.92 -0.99
C CYS A 104 -1.29 -9.01 -1.74
N PRO A 105 -1.56 -7.80 -1.23
CA PRO A 105 -2.37 -6.81 -1.94
C PRO A 105 -1.74 -6.37 -3.26
N ARG A 106 -2.56 -5.75 -4.12
CA ARG A 106 -2.10 -5.05 -5.33
C ARG A 106 -2.36 -3.57 -5.18
N CYS A 107 -1.41 -2.72 -5.53
CA CYS A 107 -1.58 -1.28 -5.54
C CYS A 107 -1.55 -0.74 -6.96
N PHE A 108 -2.52 0.11 -7.27
CA PHE A 108 -2.64 0.84 -8.51
C PHE A 108 -2.67 2.33 -8.21
N ALA A 109 -2.10 3.14 -9.08
CA ALA A 109 -2.19 4.59 -9.05
C ALA A 109 -2.89 5.09 -10.31
N GLU A 110 -3.60 6.21 -10.22
CA GLU A 110 -4.25 6.81 -11.40
C GLU A 110 -3.25 7.00 -12.55
N GLU A 111 -3.71 6.76 -13.77
CA GLU A 111 -2.86 6.66 -14.97
C GLU A 111 -1.98 7.90 -15.21
N LYS A 112 -2.44 9.10 -14.83
CA LYS A 112 -1.65 10.35 -14.99
C LYS A 112 -0.27 10.27 -14.33
N ILE A 113 -0.07 9.41 -13.33
CA ILE A 113 1.23 9.20 -12.67
C ILE A 113 2.34 8.81 -13.65
N VAL A 114 1.99 8.17 -14.76
CA VAL A 114 2.91 7.75 -15.83
C VAL A 114 3.62 8.94 -16.47
N GLU A 115 3.00 10.12 -16.45
CA GLU A 115 3.59 11.34 -16.99
C GLU A 115 4.66 11.95 -16.08
N TYR A 116 4.74 11.53 -14.82
CA TYR A 116 5.63 12.09 -13.80
C TYR A 116 6.69 11.10 -13.32
N CYS A 117 6.39 9.81 -13.38
CA CYS A 117 7.32 8.76 -12.99
C CYS A 117 8.33 8.43 -14.11
N GLY A 118 9.38 7.71 -13.73
CA GLY A 118 10.24 7.03 -14.70
C GLY A 118 9.51 5.87 -15.40
N LYS A 119 10.24 4.80 -15.75
CA LYS A 119 9.64 3.62 -16.38
C LYS A 119 8.61 2.95 -15.46
N ILE A 120 7.32 3.06 -15.81
CA ILE A 120 6.23 2.24 -15.27
C ILE A 120 5.84 1.18 -16.29
N PHE A 121 5.65 -0.07 -15.84
CA PHE A 121 5.15 -1.14 -16.70
C PHE A 121 3.63 -1.04 -16.85
N LEU A 122 3.15 -0.54 -17.99
CA LEU A 122 1.73 -0.38 -18.32
C LEU A 122 1.00 -1.70 -18.63
N LYS A 123 1.52 -2.84 -18.19
CA LYS A 123 0.96 -4.16 -18.55
C LYS A 123 -0.34 -4.48 -17.81
N ASN A 124 -0.55 -3.86 -16.64
CA ASN A 124 -1.70 -4.12 -15.77
C ASN A 124 -2.44 -2.80 -15.51
N ILE A 125 -3.42 -2.50 -16.36
CA ILE A 125 -4.32 -1.35 -16.23
C ILE A 125 -5.65 -1.86 -15.70
N TRP A 126 -6.18 -1.18 -14.70
CA TRP A 126 -7.49 -1.41 -14.15
C TRP A 126 -8.38 -0.20 -14.42
N GLU A 127 -9.48 -0.40 -15.13
CA GLU A 127 -10.52 0.61 -15.32
C GLU A 127 -11.58 0.48 -14.21
N GLN A 128 -11.86 1.59 -13.51
CA GLN A 128 -12.92 1.68 -12.51
C GLN A 128 -13.59 3.06 -12.63
N ASP A 129 -14.92 3.09 -12.73
CA ASP A 129 -15.73 4.31 -12.81
C ASP A 129 -15.27 5.30 -13.91
N GLY A 130 -14.83 4.77 -15.06
CA GLY A 130 -14.33 5.55 -16.20
C GLY A 130 -12.93 6.15 -16.02
N LYS A 131 -12.21 5.76 -14.97
CA LYS A 131 -10.82 6.13 -14.72
C LYS A 131 -9.90 4.91 -14.84
N ASN A 132 -8.73 5.12 -15.42
CA ASN A 132 -7.68 4.12 -15.52
C ASN A 132 -6.71 4.23 -14.34
N TYR A 133 -6.31 3.08 -13.82
CA TYR A 133 -5.29 2.94 -12.80
C TYR A 133 -4.22 1.97 -13.27
N VAL A 134 -2.96 2.40 -13.21
CA VAL A 134 -1.80 1.59 -13.55
C VAL A 134 -1.25 0.91 -12.30
N MET A 135 -0.92 -0.37 -12.41
CA MET A 135 -0.36 -1.12 -11.30
C MET A 135 1.06 -0.66 -10.98
N ILE A 136 1.30 -0.25 -9.73
CA ILE A 136 2.62 0.20 -9.25
C ILE A 136 3.30 -0.86 -8.37
N CYS A 137 2.54 -1.76 -7.74
CA CYS A 137 3.07 -2.82 -6.87
C CYS A 137 2.14 -4.04 -6.87
N HIS A 138 2.66 -5.25 -7.12
CA HIS A 138 1.84 -6.48 -7.10
C HIS A 138 2.59 -7.76 -6.73
N GLU A 139 3.90 -7.91 -7.03
CA GLU A 139 4.52 -9.24 -6.87
C GLU A 139 5.87 -9.28 -6.19
N HIS A 140 6.53 -8.15 -5.94
CA HIS A 140 7.90 -8.19 -5.40
C HIS A 140 7.97 -8.92 -4.05
N MET A 141 7.06 -8.60 -3.12
CA MET A 141 7.02 -9.30 -1.83
C MET A 141 6.63 -10.77 -1.94
N SER A 142 5.78 -11.15 -2.90
CA SER A 142 5.43 -12.55 -3.15
C SER A 142 6.61 -13.33 -3.74
N ASN A 143 7.26 -12.80 -4.78
CA ASN A 143 8.35 -13.44 -5.49
C ASN A 143 9.61 -13.60 -4.61
N THR A 144 9.80 -12.69 -3.65
CA THR A 144 10.92 -12.73 -2.69
C THR A 144 10.58 -13.45 -1.39
N HIS A 145 9.38 -14.04 -1.26
CA HIS A 145 8.89 -14.65 -0.01
C HIS A 145 8.91 -13.70 1.20
N ALA A 146 8.87 -12.39 0.94
CA ALA A 146 8.81 -11.36 1.98
C ALA A 146 7.38 -11.11 2.49
N TRP A 147 6.36 -11.58 1.76
CA TRP A 147 4.98 -11.61 2.23
C TRP A 147 4.71 -12.84 3.11
N ARG A 148 3.98 -12.63 4.22
CA ARG A 148 3.52 -13.68 5.13
C ARG A 148 2.07 -13.38 5.51
N GLU A 149 1.30 -14.42 5.80
CA GLU A 149 -0.15 -14.30 6.05
C GLU A 149 -0.51 -13.51 7.32
N ASN A 150 0.48 -13.30 8.20
CA ASN A 150 0.35 -12.46 9.38
C ASN A 150 0.64 -10.97 9.09
N LEU A 151 0.91 -10.60 7.85
CA LEU A 151 1.09 -9.22 7.44
C LEU A 151 -0.23 -8.61 6.95
N GLY A 152 -0.34 -7.30 7.20
CA GLY A 152 -1.50 -6.47 6.85
C GLY A 152 -1.22 -5.49 5.72
N ILE A 153 -2.23 -4.70 5.39
CA ILE A 153 -2.13 -3.63 4.38
C ILE A 153 -1.04 -2.61 4.77
N ALA A 154 -0.98 -2.22 6.04
CA ALA A 154 0.04 -1.30 6.54
C ALA A 154 1.47 -1.82 6.27
N HIS A 155 1.71 -3.12 6.47
CA HIS A 155 3.02 -3.73 6.22
C HIS A 155 3.36 -3.73 4.72
N PHE A 156 2.37 -4.02 3.86
CA PHE A 156 2.54 -3.93 2.41
C PHE A 156 2.91 -2.51 1.97
N PHE A 157 2.28 -1.49 2.55
CA PHE A 157 2.61 -0.09 2.27
C PHE A 157 4.03 0.26 2.71
N ILE A 158 4.41 -0.09 3.93
CA ILE A 158 5.72 0.21 4.51
C ILE A 158 6.84 -0.51 3.74
N ARG A 159 6.64 -1.78 3.41
CA ARG A 159 7.71 -2.64 2.89
C ARG A 159 7.81 -2.66 1.36
N GLN A 160 6.74 -2.33 0.64
CA GLN A 160 6.72 -2.38 -0.83
C GLN A 160 6.35 -1.04 -1.46
N VAL A 161 5.18 -0.49 -1.13
CA VAL A 161 4.69 0.75 -1.78
C VAL A 161 5.62 1.91 -1.49
N TRP A 162 6.11 2.05 -0.25
CA TRP A 162 7.07 3.09 0.11
C TRP A 162 8.37 3.00 -0.68
N VAL A 163 8.93 1.79 -0.87
CA VAL A 163 10.18 1.60 -1.60
C VAL A 163 10.05 2.09 -3.03
N TRP A 164 8.94 1.74 -3.69
CA TRP A 164 8.64 2.25 -5.02
C TRP A 164 8.42 3.76 -5.00
N TRP A 165 7.57 4.26 -4.09
CA TRP A 165 7.20 5.67 -4.00
C TRP A 165 8.41 6.57 -3.75
N ALA A 166 9.23 6.25 -2.75
CA ALA A 166 10.42 7.01 -2.39
C ALA A 166 11.44 7.09 -3.56
N ALA A 167 11.57 6.03 -4.37
CA ALA A 167 12.42 6.05 -5.54
C ALA A 167 11.92 6.98 -6.67
N GLN A 168 10.62 7.27 -6.72
CA GLN A 168 10.02 8.12 -7.75
C GLN A 168 9.92 9.59 -7.36
N GLN A 169 9.89 9.94 -6.06
CA GLN A 169 9.54 11.30 -5.60
C GLN A 169 10.36 12.41 -6.27
N ASN A 170 11.68 12.29 -6.35
CA ASN A 170 12.53 13.33 -6.95
C ASN A 170 12.25 13.53 -8.45
N VAL A 171 11.96 12.44 -9.18
CA VAL A 171 11.61 12.51 -10.60
C VAL A 171 10.25 13.18 -10.77
N ILE A 172 9.27 12.76 -9.97
CA ILE A 172 7.92 13.33 -9.98
C ILE A 172 7.95 14.83 -9.72
N ILE A 173 8.65 15.28 -8.66
CA ILE A 173 8.76 16.71 -8.33
C ILE A 173 9.35 17.48 -9.50
N LYS A 174 10.43 16.96 -10.09
CA LYS A 174 11.09 17.60 -11.24
C LYS A 174 10.17 17.72 -12.46
N GLU A 175 9.42 16.67 -12.80
CA GLU A 175 8.50 16.70 -13.93
C GLU A 175 7.28 17.58 -13.66
N TYR A 176 6.79 17.61 -12.42
CA TYR A 176 5.72 18.49 -12.00
C TYR A 176 6.12 19.97 -12.12
N ASP A 177 7.28 20.35 -11.59
CA ASP A 177 7.74 21.75 -11.62
C ASP A 177 7.94 22.27 -13.06
N LYS A 178 8.35 21.41 -14.01
CA LYS A 178 8.42 21.78 -15.43
C LYS A 178 7.05 22.11 -16.04
N LYS A 179 5.99 21.43 -15.59
CA LYS A 179 4.63 21.65 -16.13
C LYS A 179 3.97 22.88 -15.54
N VAL A 180 4.31 23.28 -14.32
CA VAL A 180 3.75 24.47 -13.66
C VAL A 180 4.36 25.77 -14.19
N ILE A 181 5.61 25.72 -14.67
CA ILE A 181 6.33 26.88 -15.19
C ILE A 181 5.91 27.22 -16.65
N ASN A 182 5.24 26.31 -17.35
CA ASN A 182 4.71 26.50 -18.71
C ASN A 182 3.20 26.76 -18.69
#